data_AF-X6Q083-F1
#
_entry.id   AF-X6Q083-F1
#
_cell.length_a   1.000
_cell.length_b   1.000
_cell.length_c   1.000
_cell.angle_alpha   90.00
_cell.angle_beta   90.00
_cell.angle_gamma   90.00
#
_symmetry.space_group_name_H-M   'P 1'
#
loop_
_entity.id
_entity.type
_entity.pdbx_description
1 polymer ?
#
loop_
_entity_poly.entity_id
_entity_poly.type
_entity_poly.pdbx_seq_one_letter_code
_entity_poly.pdbx_strand_id
1 'polypeptide(L)'
;MSKLFNYLALLLMVLPFASCQEKKAEANVPKWILSMVSDSKNTSAETDFSNILSDKSVPYIGYIGTDYQKFSIDIQKVQRIDDNQYDVSGITIVKNNRCNFRGTIDIVENREFTHPTYGVDDSMKGQFRRRGCSIAKYNLEEEASQTGSGVFTGYLLFYWYETNDGKFVYDDIDSHSDSYCNNQYAGTWKSNKTKKSKPCAWGQYRVPNSGDLDVGAGEFSVNPKYAKNGWGK
;
A
#
# COMPACT_ATOMS: atom_id res chain seq x y z
N MET A 1 0.43 -81.30 -19.48
CA MET A 1 1.03 -81.33 -18.12
C MET A 1 2.29 -80.49 -18.13
N SER A 2 2.47 -79.68 -17.09
CA SER A 2 3.66 -78.87 -16.75
C SER A 2 3.92 -77.63 -17.63
N LYS A 3 3.48 -76.41 -17.26
CA LYS A 3 3.86 -75.49 -16.15
C LYS A 3 5.01 -74.53 -16.54
N LEU A 4 4.96 -73.34 -15.90
CA LEU A 4 5.99 -72.29 -15.72
C LEU A 4 5.86 -71.13 -16.75
N PHE A 5 5.78 -69.85 -16.40
CA PHE A 5 6.06 -69.13 -15.15
C PHE A 5 5.29 -67.79 -15.11
N ASN A 6 4.94 -67.36 -13.90
CA ASN A 6 4.45 -66.03 -13.53
C ASN A 6 5.38 -64.89 -13.96
N TYR A 7 4.82 -63.79 -14.46
CA TYR A 7 5.28 -62.43 -14.15
C TYR A 7 4.08 -61.48 -14.06
N LEU A 8 3.70 -61.15 -12.83
CA LEU A 8 2.77 -60.09 -12.52
C LEU A 8 3.57 -58.76 -12.56
N ALA A 9 3.49 -58.04 -13.67
CA ALA A 9 4.07 -56.70 -13.76
C ALA A 9 3.07 -55.68 -13.20
N LEU A 10 3.32 -55.23 -11.97
CA LEU A 10 2.59 -54.13 -11.33
C LEU A 10 3.09 -52.81 -11.94
N LEU A 11 2.33 -52.26 -12.90
CA LEU A 11 2.63 -50.97 -13.50
C LEU A 11 2.14 -49.84 -12.57
N LEU A 12 2.98 -49.38 -11.66
CA LEU A 12 2.78 -48.13 -10.91
C LEU A 12 3.00 -46.96 -11.87
N MET A 13 1.92 -46.47 -12.49
CA MET A 13 1.97 -45.19 -13.21
C MET A 13 2.08 -44.06 -12.19
N VAL A 14 3.29 -43.56 -12.02
CA VAL A 14 3.57 -42.29 -11.34
C VAL A 14 2.97 -41.20 -12.21
N LEU A 15 1.82 -40.65 -11.80
CA LEU A 15 1.28 -39.44 -12.40
C LEU A 15 2.29 -38.32 -12.16
N PRO A 16 2.75 -37.60 -13.19
CA PRO A 16 3.52 -36.40 -12.97
C PRO A 16 2.58 -35.41 -12.31
N PHE A 17 2.86 -35.05 -11.06
CA PHE A 17 2.32 -33.85 -10.46
C PHE A 17 2.81 -32.70 -11.32
N ALA A 18 2.00 -32.30 -12.30
CA ALA A 18 2.11 -31.01 -12.93
C ALA A 18 1.89 -30.00 -11.80
N SER A 19 3.01 -29.54 -11.23
CA SER A 19 3.09 -28.32 -10.45
C SER A 19 2.53 -27.22 -11.35
N CYS A 20 1.22 -27.00 -11.22
CA CYS A 20 0.57 -25.83 -11.76
C CYS A 20 0.98 -24.70 -10.83
N GLN A 21 2.19 -24.18 -11.02
CA GLN A 21 2.50 -22.85 -10.54
C GLN A 21 1.51 -21.93 -11.26
N GLU A 22 0.46 -21.52 -10.54
CA GLU A 22 -0.35 -20.39 -10.93
C GLU A 22 0.62 -19.24 -11.18
N LYS A 23 0.80 -18.87 -12.45
CA LYS A 23 1.42 -17.60 -12.80
C LYS A 23 0.54 -16.55 -12.14
N LYS A 24 1.01 -15.94 -11.04
CA LYS A 24 0.39 -14.74 -10.47
C LYS A 24 0.17 -13.78 -11.63
N ALA A 25 -1.10 -13.52 -11.95
CA ALA A 25 -1.46 -12.55 -12.97
C ALA A 25 -0.71 -11.27 -12.66
N GLU A 26 0.06 -10.77 -13.62
CA GLU A 26 0.85 -9.55 -13.48
C GLU A 26 -0.08 -8.46 -12.97
N ALA A 27 0.19 -7.96 -11.76
CA ALA A 27 -0.68 -6.97 -11.15
C ALA A 27 -0.69 -5.76 -12.08
N ASN A 28 -1.86 -5.36 -12.57
CA ASN A 28 -2.01 -4.10 -13.31
C ASN A 28 -1.80 -2.94 -12.33
N VAL A 29 -0.54 -2.64 -12.03
CA VAL A 29 -0.09 -1.57 -11.14
C VAL A 29 -0.49 -0.23 -11.77
N PRO A 30 -1.10 0.70 -11.00
CA PRO A 30 -1.51 2.00 -11.53
C PRO A 30 -0.33 2.84 -12.03
N LYS A 31 -0.57 3.66 -13.07
CA LYS A 31 0.43 4.55 -13.66
C LYS A 31 1.13 5.46 -12.66
N TRP A 32 0.40 5.97 -11.65
CA TRP A 32 0.97 6.85 -10.63
C TRP A 32 2.04 6.15 -9.77
N ILE A 33 1.89 4.84 -9.52
CA ILE A 33 2.93 4.04 -8.83
C ILE A 33 4.09 3.83 -9.80
N LEU A 34 3.82 3.40 -11.04
CA LEU A 34 4.86 3.15 -12.04
C LEU A 34 5.75 4.38 -12.27
N SER A 35 5.20 5.59 -12.24
CA SER A 35 5.99 6.82 -12.34
C SER A 35 6.87 7.10 -11.13
N MET A 36 6.53 6.58 -9.94
CA MET A 36 7.30 6.77 -8.71
C MET A 36 8.38 5.71 -8.52
N VAL A 37 8.26 4.57 -9.19
CA VAL A 37 9.16 3.42 -9.01
C VAL A 37 9.93 3.07 -10.29
N SER A 38 10.03 3.98 -11.26
CA SER A 38 10.69 3.73 -12.55
C SER A 38 12.14 3.24 -12.39
N ASP A 39 12.85 3.80 -11.40
CA ASP A 39 14.29 3.55 -11.17
C ASP A 39 14.49 2.51 -10.08
N SER A 40 13.77 1.40 -10.20
CA SER A 40 13.83 0.28 -9.26
C SER A 40 13.71 -1.06 -9.97
N LYS A 41 14.10 -2.13 -9.27
CA LYS A 41 14.02 -3.51 -9.74
C LYS A 41 13.26 -4.37 -8.72
N ASN A 42 12.61 -5.43 -9.18
CA ASN A 42 11.95 -6.38 -8.29
C ASN A 42 12.97 -6.99 -7.32
N THR A 43 12.57 -7.17 -6.07
CA THR A 43 13.41 -7.74 -5.01
C THR A 43 12.59 -8.59 -4.05
N SER A 44 13.25 -9.41 -3.23
CA SER A 44 12.61 -10.04 -2.08
C SER A 44 12.77 -9.17 -0.83
N ALA A 45 11.71 -9.10 -0.03
CA ALA A 45 11.69 -8.47 1.28
C ALA A 45 10.89 -9.36 2.23
N GLU A 46 11.59 -10.32 2.86
CA GLU A 46 11.00 -11.25 3.82
C GLU A 46 11.02 -10.61 5.21
N THR A 47 10.06 -9.72 5.46
CA THR A 47 9.98 -8.96 6.71
C THR A 47 8.53 -8.73 7.13
N ASP A 48 8.34 -8.39 8.40
CA ASP A 48 7.10 -7.83 8.89
C ASP A 48 7.11 -6.30 8.66
N PHE A 49 6.19 -5.80 7.84
CA PHE A 49 6.03 -4.37 7.56
C PHE A 49 5.08 -3.65 8.52
N SER A 50 4.61 -4.32 9.59
CA SER A 50 3.63 -3.75 10.52
C SER A 50 4.11 -2.43 11.12
N ASN A 51 5.41 -2.29 11.42
CA ASN A 51 5.98 -1.03 11.94
C ASN A 51 5.89 0.13 10.94
N ILE A 52 6.04 -0.13 9.64
CA ILE A 52 5.97 0.87 8.57
C ILE A 52 4.51 1.22 8.26
N LEU A 53 3.63 0.21 8.16
CA LEU A 53 2.20 0.39 7.91
C LEU A 53 1.47 1.07 9.07
N SER A 54 1.96 0.91 10.29
CA SER A 54 1.42 1.54 11.51
C SER A 54 2.11 2.84 11.88
N ASP A 55 3.04 3.34 11.06
CA ASP A 55 3.79 4.56 11.36
C ASP A 55 2.84 5.75 11.58
N LYS A 56 3.03 6.45 12.70
CA LYS A 56 2.23 7.61 13.12
C LYS A 56 3.06 8.87 13.29
N SER A 57 4.28 8.92 12.74
CA SER A 57 5.16 10.09 12.83
C SER A 57 4.48 11.34 12.26
N VAL A 58 3.72 11.18 11.18
CA VAL A 58 2.94 12.23 10.51
C VAL A 58 1.52 11.74 10.25
N PRO A 59 0.48 12.56 10.49
CA PRO A 59 -0.90 12.19 10.19
C PRO A 59 -1.14 12.03 8.69
N TYR A 60 -2.08 11.16 8.34
CA TYR A 60 -2.57 11.08 6.97
C TYR A 60 -3.35 12.32 6.57
N ILE A 61 -3.09 12.80 5.37
CA ILE A 61 -3.86 13.85 4.68
C ILE A 61 -4.53 13.21 3.48
N GLY A 62 -5.79 13.54 3.20
CA GLY A 62 -6.48 12.90 2.07
C GLY A 62 -7.76 13.57 1.64
N TYR A 63 -8.28 13.07 0.52
CA TYR A 63 -9.53 13.50 -0.07
C TYR A 63 -10.41 12.32 -0.49
N ILE A 64 -11.71 12.60 -0.65
CA ILE A 64 -12.70 11.73 -1.24
C ILE A 64 -13.59 12.52 -2.21
N GLY A 65 -13.98 11.93 -3.33
CA GLY A 65 -14.79 12.58 -4.35
C GLY A 65 -13.98 13.42 -5.33
N THR A 66 -14.60 13.70 -6.49
CA THR A 66 -14.01 14.55 -7.55
C THR A 66 -13.98 16.02 -7.19
N ASP A 67 -14.63 16.41 -6.10
CA ASP A 67 -14.59 17.74 -5.50
C ASP A 67 -13.47 17.86 -4.45
N TYR A 68 -12.65 16.83 -4.25
CA TYR A 68 -11.61 16.79 -3.22
C TYR A 68 -12.13 17.12 -1.81
N GLN A 69 -13.28 16.57 -1.41
CA GLN A 69 -13.76 16.69 -0.04
C GLN A 69 -12.72 16.13 0.93
N LYS A 70 -12.30 16.93 1.92
CA LYS A 70 -11.34 16.49 2.94
C LYS A 70 -11.80 15.21 3.60
N PHE A 71 -10.85 14.29 3.71
CA PHE A 71 -11.00 12.96 4.28
C PHE A 71 -9.85 12.76 5.28
N SER A 72 -10.18 12.18 6.42
CA SER A 72 -9.20 11.78 7.43
C SER A 72 -9.31 10.29 7.69
N ILE A 73 -8.17 9.65 7.91
CA ILE A 73 -8.06 8.24 8.29
C ILE A 73 -7.01 8.10 9.39
N ASP A 74 -7.29 7.27 10.38
CA ASP A 74 -6.36 6.83 11.41
C ASP A 74 -6.35 5.30 11.43
N ILE A 75 -5.22 4.72 11.05
CA ILE A 75 -4.97 3.28 11.14
C ILE A 75 -4.57 2.99 12.59
N GLN A 76 -5.43 2.27 13.32
CA GLN A 76 -5.29 2.08 14.77
C GLN A 76 -4.59 0.77 15.12
N LYS A 77 -4.80 -0.26 14.31
CA LYS A 77 -4.18 -1.57 14.48
C LYS A 77 -3.73 -2.08 13.13
N VAL A 78 -2.51 -2.62 13.10
CA VAL A 78 -1.96 -3.42 12.00
C VAL A 78 -1.49 -4.73 12.62
N GLN A 79 -1.86 -5.85 12.02
CA GLN A 79 -1.46 -7.17 12.47
C GLN A 79 -1.11 -8.02 11.25
N ARG A 80 0.14 -8.47 11.15
CA ARG A 80 0.56 -9.43 10.14
C ARG A 80 -0.22 -10.75 10.30
N ILE A 81 -0.73 -11.28 9.19
CA ILE A 81 -1.47 -12.54 9.10
C ILE A 81 -0.65 -13.60 8.36
N ASP A 82 0.01 -13.20 7.27
CA ASP A 82 0.95 -14.05 6.52
C ASP A 82 2.15 -13.23 6.02
N ASP A 83 2.95 -13.75 5.09
CA ASP A 83 4.13 -13.06 4.56
C ASP A 83 3.83 -11.74 3.84
N ASN A 84 2.66 -11.63 3.23
CA ASN A 84 2.27 -10.48 2.41
C ASN A 84 0.94 -9.84 2.85
N GLN A 85 0.22 -10.41 3.81
CA GLN A 85 -1.10 -10.00 4.21
C GLN A 85 -1.11 -9.46 5.65
N TYR A 86 -1.82 -8.35 5.81
CA TYR A 86 -1.98 -7.64 7.07
C TYR A 86 -3.45 -7.33 7.31
N ASP A 87 -3.94 -7.68 8.48
CA ASP A 87 -5.22 -7.17 8.99
C ASP A 87 -5.02 -5.77 9.53
N VAL A 88 -5.90 -4.86 9.12
CA VAL A 88 -5.91 -3.47 9.57
C VAL A 88 -7.28 -3.06 10.09
N SER A 89 -7.28 -2.19 11.08
CA SER A 89 -8.50 -1.56 11.56
C SER A 89 -8.24 -0.14 12.02
N GLY A 90 -9.27 0.68 11.97
CA GLY A 90 -9.14 2.08 12.32
C GLY A 90 -10.42 2.85 12.10
N ILE A 91 -10.26 4.15 11.88
CA ILE A 91 -11.38 5.07 11.72
C ILE A 91 -11.18 5.98 10.52
N THR A 92 -12.29 6.33 9.89
CA THR A 92 -12.38 7.33 8.82
C THR A 92 -13.31 8.44 9.26
N ILE A 93 -13.02 9.66 8.80
CA ILE A 93 -13.85 10.83 9.05
C ILE A 93 -14.00 11.62 7.74
N VAL A 94 -15.26 11.83 7.33
CA VAL A 94 -15.63 12.71 6.22
C VAL A 94 -16.65 13.70 6.73
N LYS A 95 -16.30 14.99 6.72
CA LYS A 95 -17.08 16.05 7.42
C LYS A 95 -17.25 15.65 8.89
N ASN A 96 -18.48 15.44 9.34
CA ASN A 96 -18.80 15.02 10.71
C ASN A 96 -19.14 13.52 10.81
N ASN A 97 -19.00 12.78 9.72
CA ASN A 97 -19.33 11.36 9.68
C ASN A 97 -18.09 10.52 10.01
N ARG A 98 -18.12 9.86 11.16
CA ARG A 98 -17.07 8.95 11.61
C ARG A 98 -17.50 7.50 11.42
N CYS A 99 -16.71 6.72 10.70
CA CYS A 99 -16.90 5.27 10.58
C CYS A 99 -15.69 4.53 11.14
N ASN A 100 -15.92 3.38 11.78
CA ASN A 100 -14.88 2.42 12.04
C ASN A 100 -14.74 1.55 10.80
N PHE A 101 -13.54 1.03 10.55
CA PHE A 101 -13.30 0.07 9.49
C PHE A 101 -12.46 -1.11 9.94
N ARG A 102 -12.61 -2.21 9.22
CA ARG A 102 -11.70 -3.36 9.23
C ARG A 102 -11.34 -3.70 7.80
N GLY A 103 -10.17 -4.25 7.58
CA GLY A 103 -9.71 -4.50 6.23
C GLY A 103 -8.39 -5.24 6.15
N THR A 104 -7.91 -5.38 4.93
CA THR A 104 -6.64 -6.03 4.61
C THR A 104 -5.74 -5.11 3.80
N ILE A 105 -4.44 -5.35 3.93
CA ILE A 105 -3.39 -4.89 3.03
C ILE A 105 -2.64 -6.12 2.53
N ASP A 106 -2.52 -6.25 1.21
CA ASP A 106 -1.89 -7.38 0.53
C ASP A 106 -0.70 -6.87 -0.29
N ILE A 107 0.53 -7.14 0.12
CA ILE A 107 1.76 -6.83 -0.61
C ILE A 107 1.76 -7.62 -1.92
N VAL A 108 1.79 -6.90 -3.04
CA VAL A 108 1.83 -7.51 -4.38
C VAL A 108 3.26 -7.60 -4.92
N GLU A 109 4.11 -6.63 -4.54
CA GLU A 109 5.45 -6.53 -5.10
C GLU A 109 6.37 -5.74 -4.16
N ASN A 110 7.63 -6.18 -4.06
CA ASN A 110 8.70 -5.45 -3.40
C ASN A 110 9.73 -5.04 -4.44
N ARG A 111 10.24 -3.81 -4.33
CA ARG A 111 11.20 -3.23 -5.27
C ARG A 111 12.34 -2.55 -4.54
N GLU A 112 13.55 -2.66 -5.09
CA GLU A 112 14.77 -2.02 -4.60
C GLU A 112 15.18 -0.92 -5.58
N PHE A 113 15.52 0.27 -5.07
CA PHE A 113 15.99 1.36 -5.90
C PHE A 113 17.39 1.07 -6.43
N THR A 114 17.60 1.33 -7.73
CA THR A 114 18.92 1.10 -8.35
C THR A 114 19.91 2.23 -8.01
N HIS A 115 19.39 3.43 -7.76
CA HIS A 115 20.17 4.62 -7.41
C HIS A 115 19.54 5.33 -6.21
N PRO A 116 19.65 4.77 -4.99
CA PRO A 116 19.07 5.40 -3.81
C PRO A 116 19.81 6.71 -3.46
N THR A 117 19.08 7.70 -2.95
CA THR A 117 19.68 8.87 -2.31
C THR A 117 20.02 8.57 -0.84
N TYR A 118 20.90 9.38 -0.26
CA TYR A 118 21.46 9.18 1.08
C TYR A 118 21.19 10.38 2.01
N GLY A 119 20.10 11.12 1.77
CA GLY A 119 19.74 12.32 2.52
C GLY A 119 20.64 13.53 2.21
N VAL A 120 20.48 14.61 2.97
CA VAL A 120 21.33 15.82 2.85
C VAL A 120 22.80 15.44 3.06
N ASP A 121 23.65 15.94 2.16
CA ASP A 121 25.11 15.77 2.19
C ASP A 121 25.58 14.32 2.39
N ASP A 122 24.84 13.36 1.82
CA ASP A 122 25.13 11.92 1.94
C ASP A 122 25.17 11.42 3.40
N SER A 123 24.47 12.08 4.33
CA SER A 123 24.50 11.76 5.77
C SER A 123 24.14 10.31 6.11
N MET A 124 23.31 9.65 5.30
CA MET A 124 22.90 8.25 5.48
C MET A 124 23.76 7.24 4.69
N LYS A 125 24.84 7.69 4.04
CA LYS A 125 25.70 6.82 3.24
C LYS A 125 26.41 5.78 4.11
N GLY A 126 26.23 4.52 3.75
CA GLY A 126 26.75 3.37 4.51
C GLY A 126 25.99 3.06 5.80
N GLN A 127 24.91 3.80 6.12
CA GLN A 127 24.10 3.56 7.32
C GLN A 127 22.96 2.56 7.09
N PHE A 128 22.68 2.21 5.82
CA PHE A 128 21.70 1.21 5.44
C PHE A 128 22.25 0.30 4.33
N ARG A 129 21.73 -0.92 4.27
CA ARG A 129 22.12 -1.96 3.31
C ARG A 129 21.50 -1.71 1.94
N ARG A 130 20.20 -1.41 1.91
CA ARG A 130 19.44 -1.09 0.69
C ARG A 130 18.19 -0.28 1.02
N ARG A 131 17.63 0.34 -0.01
CA ARG A 131 16.43 1.18 0.08
C ARG A 131 15.47 0.80 -1.04
N GLY A 132 14.19 0.86 -0.76
CA GLY A 132 13.18 0.36 -1.67
C GLY A 132 11.77 0.78 -1.33
N CYS A 133 10.83 0.10 -1.96
CA CYS A 133 9.41 0.30 -1.76
C CYS A 133 8.65 -1.01 -1.89
N SER A 134 7.43 -0.98 -1.41
CA SER A 134 6.47 -2.06 -1.54
C SER A 134 5.18 -1.52 -2.13
N ILE A 135 4.65 -2.28 -3.09
CA ILE A 135 3.37 -2.03 -3.72
C ILE A 135 2.40 -3.02 -3.11
N ALA A 136 1.25 -2.53 -2.67
CA ALA A 136 0.22 -3.34 -2.05
C ALA A 136 -1.16 -2.99 -2.59
N LYS A 137 -2.11 -3.91 -2.43
CA LYS A 137 -3.54 -3.64 -2.57
C LYS A 137 -4.13 -3.50 -1.18
N TYR A 138 -5.18 -2.70 -1.05
CA TYR A 138 -5.93 -2.61 0.19
C TYR A 138 -7.43 -2.78 -0.05
N ASN A 139 -8.12 -3.31 0.96
CA ASN A 139 -9.57 -3.37 1.05
C ASN A 139 -9.98 -2.99 2.47
N LEU A 140 -10.57 -1.81 2.68
CA LEU A 140 -11.01 -1.30 3.99
C LEU A 140 -12.53 -1.16 4.00
N GLU A 141 -13.20 -1.95 4.82
CA GLU A 141 -14.66 -1.99 4.93
C GLU A 141 -15.09 -1.21 6.16
N GLU A 142 -15.78 -0.09 5.94
CA GLU A 142 -16.45 0.63 7.03
C GLU A 142 -17.66 -0.17 7.52
N GLU A 143 -17.91 -0.13 8.83
CA GLU A 143 -19.03 -0.83 9.46
C GLU A 143 -20.36 -0.46 8.79
N ALA A 144 -21.01 -1.45 8.16
CA ALA A 144 -22.16 -1.21 7.29
C ALA A 144 -23.38 -0.61 8.03
N SER A 145 -23.46 -0.80 9.35
CA SER A 145 -24.48 -0.21 10.21
C SER A 145 -24.30 1.31 10.42
N GLN A 146 -23.10 1.85 10.19
CA GLN A 146 -22.81 3.26 10.36
C GLN A 146 -23.31 4.07 9.15
N THR A 147 -23.90 5.23 9.43
CA THR A 147 -24.41 6.11 8.38
C THR A 147 -23.28 6.57 7.48
N GLY A 148 -23.53 6.61 6.17
CA GLY A 148 -22.52 7.07 5.21
C GLY A 148 -21.32 6.14 5.06
N SER A 149 -21.40 4.89 5.52
CA SER A 149 -20.35 3.87 5.34
C SER A 149 -20.22 3.40 3.89
N GLY A 150 -19.06 2.85 3.59
CA GLY A 150 -18.69 2.22 2.33
C GLY A 150 -17.41 1.41 2.44
N VAL A 151 -16.85 1.07 1.29
CA VAL A 151 -15.65 0.26 1.18
C VAL A 151 -14.60 1.02 0.39
N PHE A 152 -13.41 1.17 0.94
CA PHE A 152 -12.24 1.71 0.24
C PHE A 152 -11.45 0.55 -0.38
N THR A 153 -11.17 0.63 -1.68
CA THR A 153 -10.33 -0.33 -2.39
C THR A 153 -9.34 0.39 -3.29
N GLY A 154 -8.10 -0.10 -3.36
CA GLY A 154 -7.10 0.55 -4.18
C GLY A 154 -5.70 -0.03 -4.01
N TYR A 155 -4.72 0.80 -4.35
CA TYR A 155 -3.30 0.49 -4.20
C TYR A 155 -2.63 1.41 -3.18
N LEU A 156 -1.65 0.83 -2.51
CA LEU A 156 -0.76 1.45 -1.56
C LEU A 156 0.68 1.35 -2.09
N LEU A 157 1.43 2.45 -1.98
CA LEU A 157 2.87 2.50 -2.16
C LEU A 157 3.50 3.03 -0.87
N PHE A 158 4.44 2.28 -0.30
CA PHE A 158 5.22 2.73 0.85
C PHE A 158 6.70 2.46 0.67
N TYR A 159 7.53 3.30 1.27
CA TYR A 159 8.98 3.28 1.16
C TYR A 159 9.62 2.80 2.45
N TRP A 160 10.71 2.07 2.29
CA TRP A 160 11.48 1.49 3.38
C TRP A 160 12.97 1.52 3.06
N TYR A 161 13.79 1.51 4.10
CA TYR A 161 15.19 1.11 3.99
C TYR A 161 15.47 -0.05 4.94
N GLU A 162 16.41 -0.91 4.54
CA GLU A 162 16.91 -2.00 5.35
C GLU A 162 18.22 -1.55 6.00
N THR A 163 18.24 -1.52 7.33
CA THR A 163 19.44 -1.20 8.12
C THR A 163 20.53 -2.25 7.94
N ASN A 164 21.75 -1.94 8.38
CA ASN A 164 22.87 -2.89 8.31
C ASN A 164 22.67 -4.16 9.18
N ASP A 165 21.80 -4.10 10.20
CA ASP A 165 21.38 -5.26 11.01
C ASP A 165 20.14 -5.98 10.45
N GLY A 166 19.69 -5.63 9.23
CA GLY A 166 18.65 -6.34 8.50
C GLY A 166 17.22 -5.97 8.88
N LYS A 167 17.01 -4.85 9.59
CA LYS A 167 15.66 -4.38 9.95
C LYS A 167 15.12 -3.44 8.88
N PHE A 168 13.85 -3.63 8.55
CA PHE A 168 13.13 -2.72 7.66
C PHE A 168 12.51 -1.60 8.46
N VAL A 169 12.80 -0.37 8.06
CA VAL A 169 12.40 0.86 8.74
C VAL A 169 11.62 1.74 7.78
N TYR A 170 10.70 2.51 8.33
CA TYR A 170 10.00 3.56 7.60
C TYR A 170 11.04 4.51 6.99
N ASP A 171 10.99 4.69 5.68
CA ASP A 171 11.97 5.51 5.00
C ASP A 171 11.60 6.98 5.11
N ASP A 172 12.26 7.69 6.02
CA ASP A 172 12.18 9.13 6.27
C ASP A 172 13.46 9.89 5.86
N ILE A 173 14.36 9.25 5.11
CA ILE A 173 15.71 9.75 4.82
C ILE A 173 15.68 11.12 4.14
N ASP A 174 14.74 11.31 3.20
CA ASP A 174 14.57 12.57 2.47
C ASP A 174 13.35 13.36 2.94
N SER A 175 12.91 13.19 4.19
CA SER A 175 11.71 13.86 4.72
C SER A 175 11.77 15.40 4.71
N HIS A 176 12.97 15.95 4.54
CA HIS A 176 13.23 17.38 4.31
C HIS A 176 12.98 17.85 2.86
N SER A 177 12.78 16.94 1.91
CA SER A 177 12.55 17.26 0.50
C SER A 177 11.10 17.66 0.27
N ASP A 178 10.90 18.74 -0.50
CA ASP A 178 9.57 19.25 -0.87
C ASP A 178 8.67 18.19 -1.55
N SER A 179 9.29 17.27 -2.28
CA SER A 179 8.58 16.20 -3.00
C SER A 179 8.36 14.93 -2.18
N TYR A 180 8.89 14.87 -0.95
CA TYR A 180 8.88 13.67 -0.15
C TYR A 180 7.46 13.26 0.23
N CYS A 181 7.22 11.95 0.17
CA CYS A 181 5.94 11.33 0.47
C CYS A 181 6.15 9.87 0.85
N ASN A 182 5.27 9.33 1.68
CA ASN A 182 5.31 7.92 2.05
C ASN A 182 3.91 7.44 2.46
N ASN A 183 3.70 6.13 2.57
CA ASN A 183 2.41 5.49 2.84
C ASN A 183 1.28 6.10 1.99
N GLN A 184 1.46 6.07 0.66
CA GLN A 184 0.59 6.70 -0.31
C GLN A 184 -0.51 5.73 -0.75
N TYR A 185 -1.78 6.08 -0.54
CA TYR A 185 -2.95 5.29 -0.90
C TYR A 185 -3.77 6.00 -1.97
N ALA A 186 -4.17 5.28 -3.01
CA ALA A 186 -5.10 5.79 -4.01
C ALA A 186 -6.06 4.70 -4.49
N GLY A 187 -7.32 5.06 -4.67
CA GLY A 187 -8.35 4.10 -5.01
C GLY A 187 -9.75 4.69 -5.11
N THR A 188 -10.72 3.88 -4.74
CA THR A 188 -12.14 4.20 -4.80
C THR A 188 -12.82 3.86 -3.49
N TRP A 189 -13.65 4.78 -3.00
CA TRP A 189 -14.65 4.51 -1.98
C TRP A 189 -15.99 4.18 -2.62
N LYS A 190 -16.64 3.09 -2.22
CA LYS A 190 -17.95 2.66 -2.70
C LYS A 190 -18.96 2.60 -1.56
N SER A 191 -20.04 3.36 -1.67
CA SER A 191 -21.10 3.44 -0.65
C SER A 191 -21.77 2.09 -0.40
N ASN A 192 -21.93 1.71 0.87
CA ASN A 192 -22.68 0.52 1.25
C ASN A 192 -24.17 0.64 0.92
N LYS A 193 -24.75 1.83 1.14
CA LYS A 193 -26.17 2.12 0.89
C LYS A 193 -26.49 2.34 -0.58
N THR A 194 -25.76 3.25 -1.24
CA THR A 194 -26.13 3.72 -2.59
C THR A 194 -25.39 3.00 -3.71
N LYS A 195 -24.35 2.22 -3.38
CA LYS A 195 -23.42 1.56 -4.31
C LYS A 195 -22.67 2.51 -5.27
N LYS A 196 -22.87 3.83 -5.13
CA LYS A 196 -22.11 4.86 -5.85
C LYS A 196 -20.66 4.87 -5.39
N SER A 197 -19.78 5.17 -6.33
CA SER A 197 -18.33 5.19 -6.12
C SER A 197 -17.78 6.61 -6.21
N LYS A 198 -16.71 6.89 -5.47
CA LYS A 198 -15.97 8.14 -5.47
C LYS A 198 -14.46 7.85 -5.50
N PRO A 199 -13.66 8.60 -6.28
CA PRO A 199 -12.21 8.50 -6.15
C PRO A 199 -11.80 8.95 -4.74
N CYS A 200 -10.73 8.38 -4.22
CA CYS A 200 -10.14 8.81 -2.96
C CYS A 200 -8.64 8.55 -2.97
N ALA A 201 -7.91 9.41 -2.28
CA ALA A 201 -6.50 9.22 -2.03
C ALA A 201 -6.10 9.86 -0.71
N TRP A 202 -5.10 9.29 -0.06
CA TRP A 202 -4.50 9.83 1.15
C TRP A 202 -3.05 9.40 1.26
N GLY A 203 -2.27 10.10 2.08
CA GLY A 203 -0.87 9.77 2.29
C GLY A 203 -0.24 10.59 3.41
N GLN A 204 0.99 10.24 3.78
CA GLN A 204 1.82 11.05 4.66
C GLN A 204 2.66 12.03 3.83
N TYR A 205 2.82 13.26 4.34
CA TYR A 205 3.49 14.41 3.71
C TYR A 205 2.82 14.96 2.44
N ARG A 206 2.49 14.11 1.47
CA ARG A 206 1.76 14.45 0.25
C ARG A 206 0.63 13.45 -0.01
N VAL A 207 -0.26 13.79 -0.94
CA VAL A 207 -1.40 12.95 -1.36
C VAL A 207 -1.22 12.56 -2.83
N PRO A 208 -1.29 11.26 -3.19
CA PRO A 208 -1.13 10.87 -4.58
C PRO A 208 -2.39 11.24 -5.38
N ASN A 209 -2.26 11.41 -6.69
CA ASN A 209 -3.37 11.79 -7.58
C ASN A 209 -4.13 13.04 -7.11
N SER A 210 -3.44 14.03 -6.56
CA SER A 210 -4.03 15.26 -6.02
C SER A 210 -4.42 16.29 -7.08
N GLY A 211 -3.88 16.23 -8.30
CA GLY A 211 -4.27 17.15 -9.38
C GLY A 211 -4.12 18.62 -8.98
N ASP A 212 -5.15 19.44 -9.20
CA ASP A 212 -5.15 20.86 -8.81
C ASP A 212 -5.47 21.10 -7.32
N LEU A 213 -5.61 20.04 -6.51
CA LEU A 213 -5.78 20.16 -5.05
C LEU A 213 -4.50 20.64 -4.39
N ASP A 214 -3.35 20.06 -4.75
CA ASP A 214 -2.06 20.41 -4.17
C ASP A 214 -1.34 21.42 -5.07
N VAL A 215 -1.23 22.65 -4.58
CA VAL A 215 -0.52 23.76 -5.25
C VAL A 215 0.79 24.10 -4.55
N GLY A 216 1.22 23.26 -3.61
CA GLY A 216 2.37 23.52 -2.77
C GLY A 216 3.69 23.19 -3.46
N ALA A 217 4.57 24.19 -3.58
CA ALA A 217 5.94 23.98 -4.05
C ALA A 217 6.80 23.24 -3.01
N GLY A 218 6.47 23.34 -1.71
CA GLY A 218 7.23 22.78 -0.59
C GLY A 218 6.50 21.68 0.18
N GLU A 219 5.48 22.04 0.96
CA GLU A 219 4.59 21.09 1.63
C GLU A 219 3.24 21.01 0.92
N PHE A 220 2.45 19.96 1.20
CA PHE A 220 1.07 19.86 0.71
C PHE A 220 0.29 21.14 1.03
N SER A 221 -0.11 21.86 -0.02
CA SER A 221 -0.80 23.14 0.12
C SER A 221 -2.10 23.09 -0.66
N VAL A 222 -3.22 23.22 0.04
CA VAL A 222 -4.53 23.13 -0.59
C VAL A 222 -4.80 24.37 -1.43
N ASN A 223 -5.19 24.14 -2.67
CA ASN A 223 -5.72 25.18 -3.53
C ASN A 223 -6.94 25.86 -2.86
N PRO A 224 -6.93 27.19 -2.63
CA PRO A 224 -8.01 27.90 -1.95
C PRO A 224 -9.41 27.67 -2.53
N LYS A 225 -9.50 27.31 -3.82
CA LYS A 225 -10.74 26.86 -4.49
C LYS A 225 -11.48 25.75 -3.72
N TYR A 226 -10.75 24.89 -3.02
CA TYR A 226 -11.30 23.76 -2.25
C TYR A 226 -11.44 24.03 -0.75
N ALA A 227 -11.18 25.25 -0.27
CA ALA A 227 -11.28 25.59 1.16
C ALA A 227 -12.64 25.19 1.77
N LYS A 228 -13.74 25.44 1.05
CA LYS A 228 -15.10 25.09 1.48
C LYS A 228 -15.36 23.58 1.59
N ASN A 229 -14.48 22.74 1.06
CA ASN A 229 -14.60 21.28 1.04
C ASN A 229 -13.91 20.64 2.26
N GLY A 230 -13.86 21.36 3.39
CA GLY A 230 -13.27 20.89 4.65
C GLY A 230 -11.80 21.26 4.83
N TRP A 231 -11.21 22.00 3.90
CA TRP A 231 -9.79 22.40 3.94
C TRP A 231 -9.55 23.81 4.51
N GLY A 232 -10.61 24.59 4.73
CA GLY A 232 -10.54 25.87 5.44
C GLY A 232 -10.07 25.69 6.88
N LYS A 233 -9.32 26.67 7.38
CA LYS A 233 -8.93 26.77 8.79
C LYS A 233 -10.10 27.21 9.66
#